data_AF-A0A8J2AVA8-F1
#
_entry.id   AF-A0A8J2AVA8-F1
#
_cell.length_a   1.000
_cell.length_b   1.000
_cell.length_c   1.000
_cell.angle_alpha   90.00
_cell.angle_beta   90.00
_cell.angle_gamma   90.00
#
_symmetry.space_group_name_H-M   'P 1'
#
loop_
_entity.id
_entity.type
_entity.pdbx_description
1 polymer ?
#
loop_
_entity_poly.entity_id
_entity_poly.type
_entity_poly.pdbx_seq_one_letter_code
_entity_poly.pdbx_strand_id
1 'polypeptide(L)'
;MNTTNYNTVDDSSATVIRSTSSSSTTPRVVQDQQDSNHELHTSAEDQQDRMFEVVGNQQPGGSFGSNSYDRFGEDLMAEKVVRRGFIRKVYGLLTMQLLCTTLIAAPFATHMISNEWVVNNAWLGLISMVGSLAIVCAGSCNPELFRRYPSNYLCLMVFTILESVLVGFVVSAYNTQSVILVFLLTCTIFGLLSCYAMCTDTDFTGMGTYLFAFLAGLCVMSLVLMFFPGPEVDKFQAGIGAVLFSFYIIYDTQLIMGGKHKVQFSIDDYVFAALNIYMDILNLFLDLLRILGENSNN
;
A
#
# COMPACT_ATOMS: atom_id res chain seq x y z
N MET A 1 -14.10 -56.92 65.04
CA MET A 1 -14.36 -57.80 63.88
C MET A 1 -13.25 -57.49 62.88
N ASN A 2 -12.05 -58.10 62.93
CA ASN A 2 -11.65 -59.43 62.41
C ASN A 2 -12.31 -59.75 61.05
N THR A 3 -11.64 -60.13 59.96
CA THR A 3 -10.33 -60.79 59.77
C THR A 3 -9.92 -60.77 58.27
N THR A 4 -8.63 -60.98 58.05
CA THR A 4 -7.79 -61.17 56.85
C THR A 4 -8.17 -62.34 55.90
N ASN A 5 -7.61 -62.31 54.66
CA ASN A 5 -7.16 -63.41 53.75
C ASN A 5 -7.80 -63.39 52.34
N TYR A 6 -7.19 -63.77 51.21
CA TYR A 6 -5.80 -63.97 50.69
C TYR A 6 -5.96 -64.28 49.17
N ASN A 7 -4.84 -64.21 48.41
CA ASN A 7 -4.51 -64.91 47.15
C ASN A 7 -4.87 -64.30 45.76
N THR A 8 -3.84 -63.66 45.18
CA THR A 8 -3.15 -63.97 43.89
C THR A 8 -3.83 -64.86 42.83
N VAL A 9 -3.90 -64.38 41.57
CA VAL A 9 -3.46 -65.06 40.33
C VAL A 9 -3.08 -64.00 39.27
N ASP A 10 -1.98 -64.26 38.56
CA ASP A 10 -1.40 -63.57 37.40
C ASP A 10 -2.33 -63.40 36.19
N ASP A 11 -1.91 -62.45 35.33
CA ASP A 11 -1.63 -62.65 33.89
C ASP A 11 -2.37 -61.71 32.91
N SER A 12 -1.55 -61.23 31.97
CA SER A 12 -1.89 -60.82 30.61
C SER A 12 -2.44 -59.41 30.36
N SER A 13 -1.49 -58.50 30.14
CA SER A 13 -1.30 -57.77 28.87
C SER A 13 -2.57 -57.47 28.06
N ALA A 14 -3.14 -56.29 28.24
CA ALA A 14 -4.00 -55.66 27.24
C ALA A 14 -3.61 -54.19 27.08
N THR A 15 -2.68 -53.95 26.16
CA THR A 15 -2.32 -52.63 25.63
C THR A 15 -3.59 -51.94 25.12
N VAL A 16 -4.05 -50.92 25.83
CA VAL A 16 -5.12 -50.02 25.38
C VAL A 16 -4.55 -49.14 24.26
N ILE A 17 -4.78 -49.52 23.01
CA ILE A 17 -4.58 -48.64 21.85
C ILE A 17 -5.67 -47.57 21.91
N ARG A 18 -5.27 -46.37 22.35
CA ARG A 18 -6.07 -45.14 22.29
C ARG A 18 -6.19 -44.76 20.81
N SER A 19 -7.38 -44.93 20.23
CA SER A 19 -7.73 -44.37 18.93
C SER A 19 -7.70 -42.84 19.02
N THR A 20 -6.63 -42.24 18.52
CA THR A 20 -6.57 -40.80 18.29
C THR A 20 -7.50 -40.48 17.12
N SER A 21 -8.51 -39.67 17.43
CA SER A 21 -9.40 -39.01 16.48
C SER A 21 -8.63 -38.44 15.29
N SER A 22 -8.95 -38.92 14.10
CA SER A 22 -8.49 -38.37 12.83
C SER A 22 -8.91 -36.90 12.72
N SER A 23 -7.95 -35.99 12.75
CA SER A 23 -8.12 -34.62 12.28
C SER A 23 -8.36 -34.65 10.77
N SER A 24 -9.61 -34.50 10.34
CA SER A 24 -9.92 -34.25 8.94
C SER A 24 -9.32 -32.91 8.54
N THR A 25 -8.22 -32.95 7.80
CA THR A 25 -7.67 -31.76 7.13
C THR A 25 -8.60 -31.46 5.97
N THR A 26 -9.49 -30.50 6.15
CA THR A 26 -10.29 -29.98 5.04
C THR A 26 -9.32 -29.41 3.99
N PRO A 27 -9.41 -29.80 2.71
CA PRO A 27 -8.51 -29.29 1.69
C PRO A 27 -8.58 -27.75 1.62
N ARG A 28 -7.45 -27.07 1.45
CA ARG A 28 -7.36 -25.59 1.41
C ARG A 28 -8.38 -24.95 0.44
N VAL A 29 -8.65 -25.61 -0.69
CA VAL A 29 -9.67 -25.23 -1.68
C VAL A 29 -11.11 -25.28 -1.13
N VAL A 30 -11.43 -26.27 -0.29
CA VAL A 30 -12.75 -26.40 0.34
C VAL A 30 -12.93 -25.38 1.45
N GLN A 31 -11.83 -25.02 2.12
CA GLN A 31 -11.81 -23.99 3.15
C GLN A 31 -11.90 -22.59 2.54
N ASP A 32 -11.15 -22.31 1.46
CA ASP A 32 -11.28 -21.08 0.66
C ASP A 32 -12.71 -20.93 0.10
N GLN A 33 -13.36 -22.04 -0.27
CA GLN A 33 -14.75 -22.02 -0.76
C GLN A 33 -15.79 -21.89 0.35
N GLN A 34 -15.52 -22.39 1.56
CA GLN A 34 -16.35 -22.15 2.74
C GLN A 34 -16.20 -20.72 3.26
N ASP A 35 -14.99 -20.16 3.23
CA ASP A 35 -14.72 -18.77 3.60
C ASP A 35 -15.30 -17.82 2.55
N SER A 36 -15.17 -18.12 1.25
CA SER A 36 -15.86 -17.39 0.17
C SER A 36 -17.38 -17.44 0.31
N ASN A 37 -17.94 -18.61 0.68
CA ASN A 37 -19.38 -18.74 0.92
C ASN A 37 -19.80 -18.01 2.19
N HIS A 38 -18.95 -17.96 3.21
CA HIS A 38 -19.20 -17.23 4.44
C HIS A 38 -19.12 -15.72 4.21
N GLU A 39 -18.17 -15.21 3.44
CA GLU A 39 -18.05 -13.80 3.05
C GLU A 39 -19.15 -13.34 2.08
N LEU A 40 -19.60 -14.21 1.17
CA LEU A 40 -20.83 -13.97 0.40
C LEU A 40 -22.01 -13.87 1.36
N HIS A 41 -22.10 -14.76 2.34
CA HIS A 41 -23.13 -14.70 3.38
C HIS A 41 -23.05 -13.43 4.22
N THR A 42 -21.86 -12.99 4.64
CA THR A 42 -21.66 -11.82 5.50
C THR A 42 -21.86 -10.52 4.73
N SER A 43 -21.42 -10.43 3.46
CA SER A 43 -21.72 -9.30 2.57
C SER A 43 -23.21 -9.23 2.22
N ALA A 44 -23.85 -10.40 2.03
CA ALA A 44 -25.29 -10.49 1.89
C ALA A 44 -26.02 -10.11 3.17
N GLU A 45 -25.52 -10.47 4.36
CA GLU A 45 -26.07 -10.05 5.66
C GLU A 45 -25.92 -8.55 5.88
N ASP A 46 -24.76 -7.95 5.57
CA ASP A 46 -24.52 -6.50 5.65
C ASP A 46 -25.41 -5.71 4.66
N GLN A 47 -25.63 -6.28 3.46
CA GLN A 47 -26.58 -5.74 2.50
C GLN A 47 -28.03 -5.95 2.96
N GLN A 48 -28.33 -7.07 3.60
CA GLN A 48 -29.66 -7.43 4.08
C GLN A 48 -30.06 -6.65 5.32
N ASP A 49 -29.13 -6.34 6.22
CA ASP A 49 -29.32 -5.48 7.39
C ASP A 49 -29.52 -4.02 6.97
N ARG A 50 -28.72 -3.52 6.01
CA ARG A 50 -28.97 -2.20 5.40
C ARG A 50 -30.32 -2.14 4.68
N MET A 51 -30.71 -3.23 4.01
CA MET A 51 -32.05 -3.32 3.44
C MET A 51 -33.14 -3.38 4.50
N PHE A 52 -32.93 -4.08 5.62
CA PHE A 52 -33.89 -4.14 6.71
C PHE A 52 -34.05 -2.79 7.40
N GLU A 53 -32.98 -2.00 7.50
CA GLU A 53 -33.01 -0.62 8.02
C GLU A 53 -33.77 0.33 7.08
N VAL A 54 -33.53 0.25 5.76
CA VAL A 54 -34.27 1.03 4.75
C VAL A 54 -35.75 0.64 4.72
N VAL A 55 -36.07 -0.64 4.84
CA VAL A 55 -37.45 -1.16 4.84
C VAL A 55 -38.15 -0.88 6.18
N GLY A 56 -37.43 -0.91 7.30
CA GLY A 56 -37.99 -0.75 8.64
C GLY A 56 -38.45 0.66 9.00
N ASN A 57 -37.98 1.68 8.27
CA ASN A 57 -38.27 3.09 8.56
C ASN A 57 -39.42 3.71 7.74
N GLN A 58 -40.26 2.92 7.03
CA GLN A 58 -41.31 3.47 6.15
C GLN A 58 -42.74 2.95 6.41
N GLN A 59 -43.67 3.92 6.42
CA GLN A 59 -45.11 3.73 6.71
C GLN A 59 -45.82 2.88 5.65
N PRO A 60 -46.74 1.97 6.04
CA PRO A 60 -47.36 1.02 5.12
C PRO A 60 -48.45 1.71 4.27
N GLY A 61 -48.27 1.79 2.95
CA GLY A 61 -49.31 2.42 2.11
C GLY A 61 -49.16 2.53 0.58
N GLY A 62 -48.11 2.03 -0.09
CA GLY A 62 -48.03 2.11 -1.56
C GLY A 62 -47.00 1.17 -2.17
N SER A 63 -47.29 0.58 -3.35
CA SER A 63 -46.45 -0.34 -4.15
C SER A 63 -45.09 -0.68 -3.52
N PHE A 64 -45.11 -1.61 -2.55
CA PHE A 64 -44.27 -1.54 -1.33
C PHE A 64 -43.01 -2.41 -1.37
N GLY A 65 -42.54 -2.80 -2.56
CA GLY A 65 -41.41 -3.73 -2.71
C GLY A 65 -40.42 -3.30 -3.77
N SER A 66 -40.84 -3.30 -5.04
CA SER A 66 -39.96 -3.02 -6.19
C SER A 66 -39.16 -1.72 -6.04
N ASN A 67 -39.85 -0.61 -5.76
CA ASN A 67 -39.25 0.72 -5.77
C ASN A 67 -38.10 0.90 -4.76
N SER A 68 -38.12 0.19 -3.62
CA SER A 68 -37.08 0.30 -2.60
C SER A 68 -35.84 -0.52 -2.94
N TYR A 69 -36.02 -1.73 -3.49
CA TYR A 69 -34.91 -2.57 -3.98
C TYR A 69 -34.25 -1.92 -5.20
N ASP A 70 -35.06 -1.41 -6.13
CA ASP A 70 -34.58 -0.74 -7.33
C ASP A 70 -33.74 0.49 -6.95
N ARG A 71 -34.24 1.30 -5.98
CA ARG A 71 -33.51 2.48 -5.48
C ARG A 71 -32.23 2.13 -4.73
N PHE A 72 -32.24 1.09 -3.88
CA PHE A 72 -31.03 0.63 -3.19
C PHE A 72 -29.97 0.11 -4.19
N GLY A 73 -30.41 -0.62 -5.22
CA GLY A 73 -29.56 -1.04 -6.31
C GLY A 73 -28.96 0.14 -7.07
N GLU A 74 -29.76 1.16 -7.38
CA GLU A 74 -29.28 2.39 -8.02
C GLU A 74 -28.24 3.13 -7.18
N ASP A 75 -28.47 3.29 -5.86
CA ASP A 75 -27.55 3.96 -4.94
C ASP A 75 -26.20 3.22 -4.84
N LEU A 76 -26.23 1.89 -4.72
CA LEU A 76 -25.01 1.07 -4.68
C LEU A 76 -24.23 1.14 -6.00
N MET A 77 -24.93 1.13 -7.14
CA MET A 77 -24.29 1.27 -8.45
C MET A 77 -23.71 2.68 -8.64
N ALA A 78 -24.40 3.71 -8.17
CA ALA A 78 -23.92 5.08 -8.20
C ALA A 78 -22.62 5.24 -7.38
N GLU A 79 -22.56 4.69 -6.16
CA GLU A 79 -21.35 4.71 -5.34
C GLU A 79 -20.16 4.04 -6.05
N LYS A 80 -20.37 2.85 -6.61
CA LYS A 80 -19.33 2.13 -7.38
C LYS A 80 -18.87 2.92 -8.60
N VAL A 81 -19.79 3.57 -9.32
CA VAL A 81 -19.45 4.42 -10.47
C VAL A 81 -18.61 5.61 -10.04
N VAL A 82 -18.98 6.29 -8.96
CA VAL A 82 -18.23 7.42 -8.40
C VAL A 82 -16.83 6.98 -7.95
N ARG A 83 -16.71 5.86 -7.22
CA ARG A 83 -15.42 5.29 -6.79
C ARG A 83 -14.53 4.94 -7.97
N ARG A 84 -15.08 4.34 -9.04
CA ARG A 84 -14.32 4.08 -10.28
C ARG A 84 -13.82 5.37 -10.94
N GLY A 85 -14.60 6.44 -10.88
CA GLY A 85 -14.18 7.77 -11.33
C GLY A 85 -13.00 8.31 -10.53
N PHE A 86 -13.07 8.18 -9.20
CA PHE A 86 -11.97 8.52 -8.28
C PHE A 86 -10.69 7.73 -8.60
N ILE A 87 -10.78 6.39 -8.68
CA ILE A 87 -9.63 5.51 -8.98
C ILE A 87 -8.97 5.91 -10.29
N ARG A 88 -9.76 6.11 -11.37
CA ARG A 88 -9.23 6.54 -12.67
C ARG A 88 -8.49 7.87 -12.57
N LYS A 89 -8.99 8.80 -11.76
CA LYS A 89 -8.37 10.11 -11.56
C LYS A 89 -7.04 10.01 -10.83
N VAL A 90 -6.97 9.18 -9.77
CA VAL A 90 -5.74 8.93 -9.00
C VAL A 90 -4.65 8.32 -9.87
N TYR A 91 -4.95 7.21 -10.56
CA TYR A 91 -3.97 6.54 -11.42
C TYR A 91 -3.61 7.37 -12.68
N GLY A 92 -4.54 8.21 -13.16
CA GLY A 92 -4.26 9.18 -14.22
C GLY A 92 -3.24 10.24 -13.79
N LEU A 93 -3.38 10.78 -12.57
CA LEU A 93 -2.40 11.68 -11.99
C LEU A 93 -1.05 10.99 -11.75
N LEU A 94 -1.07 9.81 -11.13
CA LEU A 94 0.13 9.01 -10.90
C LEU A 94 0.93 8.78 -12.19
N THR A 95 0.25 8.41 -13.28
CA THR A 95 0.89 8.19 -14.58
C THR A 95 1.55 9.47 -15.10
N MET A 96 0.88 10.62 -14.97
CA MET A 96 1.49 11.91 -15.34
C MET A 96 2.70 12.24 -14.46
N GLN A 97 2.64 11.95 -13.16
CA GLN A 97 3.75 12.22 -12.24
C GLN A 97 4.97 11.37 -12.59
N LEU A 98 4.79 10.07 -12.83
CA LEU A 98 5.87 9.16 -13.21
C LEU A 98 6.46 9.53 -14.58
N LEU A 99 5.63 9.90 -15.55
CA LEU A 99 6.11 10.35 -16.86
C LEU A 99 6.95 11.63 -16.74
N CYS A 100 6.47 12.62 -15.98
CA CYS A 100 7.21 13.86 -15.71
C CYS A 100 8.56 13.56 -15.03
N THR A 101 8.54 12.65 -14.04
CA THR A 101 9.74 12.20 -13.33
C THR A 101 10.76 11.59 -14.28
N THR A 102 10.34 10.65 -15.12
CA THR A 102 11.23 10.03 -16.11
C THR A 102 11.81 11.06 -17.09
N LEU A 103 11.00 12.01 -17.57
CA LEU A 103 11.47 13.05 -18.49
C LEU A 103 12.51 13.97 -17.87
N ILE A 104 12.32 14.36 -16.61
CA ILE A 104 13.24 15.26 -15.89
C ILE A 104 14.50 14.50 -15.43
N ALA A 105 14.38 13.24 -15.01
CA ALA A 105 15.50 12.44 -14.52
C ALA A 105 16.36 11.84 -15.66
N ALA A 106 15.81 11.63 -16.86
CA ALA A 106 16.54 11.00 -17.97
C ALA A 106 17.84 11.72 -18.39
N PRO A 107 17.90 13.06 -18.50
CA PRO A 107 19.15 13.77 -18.80
C PRO A 107 20.25 13.57 -17.74
N PHE A 108 19.87 13.36 -16.48
CA PHE A 108 20.80 13.04 -15.40
C PHE A 108 21.29 11.59 -15.52
N ALA A 109 20.37 10.64 -15.72
CA ALA A 109 20.69 9.21 -15.83
C ALA A 109 21.55 8.87 -17.06
N THR A 110 21.45 9.65 -18.14
CA THR A 110 22.23 9.47 -19.38
C THR A 110 23.52 10.29 -19.40
N HIS A 111 23.84 10.99 -18.31
CA HIS A 111 24.96 11.92 -18.20
C HIS A 111 25.00 13.02 -19.28
N MET A 112 23.86 13.35 -19.89
CA MET A 112 23.74 14.57 -20.71
C MET A 112 23.98 15.82 -19.84
N ILE A 113 23.55 15.74 -18.57
CA ILE A 113 23.99 16.63 -17.50
C ILE A 113 25.20 15.96 -16.84
N SER A 114 26.37 16.60 -16.91
CA SER A 114 27.60 16.03 -16.36
C SER A 114 27.56 15.96 -14.84
N ASN A 115 28.24 14.97 -14.26
CA ASN A 115 28.35 14.82 -12.81
C ASN A 115 29.00 16.06 -12.16
N GLU A 116 29.92 16.74 -12.86
CA GLU A 116 30.50 18.01 -12.41
C GLU A 116 29.44 19.10 -12.29
N TRP A 117 28.50 19.20 -13.24
CA TRP A 117 27.40 20.16 -13.15
C TRP A 117 26.49 19.85 -11.96
N VAL A 118 26.21 18.57 -11.70
CA VAL A 118 25.38 18.13 -10.56
C VAL A 118 26.02 18.53 -9.24
N VAL A 119 27.33 18.27 -9.06
CA VAL A 119 28.07 18.64 -7.85
C VAL A 119 28.11 20.16 -7.66
N ASN A 120 28.40 20.92 -8.73
CA ASN A 120 28.44 22.38 -8.69
C ASN A 120 27.07 23.01 -8.39
N ASN A 121 25.98 22.34 -8.77
CA ASN A 121 24.61 22.82 -8.57
C ASN A 121 23.85 22.02 -7.48
N ALA A 122 24.57 21.44 -6.51
CA ALA A 122 23.97 20.71 -5.39
C ALA A 122 22.91 21.51 -4.61
N TRP A 123 22.98 22.85 -4.65
CA TRP A 123 21.98 23.74 -4.08
C TRP A 123 20.57 23.54 -4.66
N LEU A 124 20.45 23.15 -5.95
CA LEU A 124 19.16 22.81 -6.57
C LEU A 124 18.54 21.56 -5.96
N GLY A 125 19.36 20.54 -5.67
CA GLY A 125 18.92 19.35 -4.94
C GLY A 125 18.42 19.72 -3.55
N LEU A 126 19.16 20.56 -2.82
CA LEU A 126 18.75 20.99 -1.48
C LEU A 126 17.43 21.78 -1.49
N ILE A 127 17.26 22.73 -2.42
CA ILE A 127 16.00 23.48 -2.56
C ILE A 127 14.85 22.54 -2.91
N SER A 128 15.09 21.55 -3.78
CA SER A 128 14.09 20.57 -4.16
C SER A 128 13.65 19.73 -2.96
N MET A 129 14.59 19.29 -2.13
CA MET A 129 14.33 18.52 -0.91
C MET A 129 13.52 19.31 0.12
N VAL A 130 13.93 20.54 0.41
CA VAL A 130 13.24 21.40 1.36
C VAL A 130 11.86 21.79 0.83
N GLY A 131 11.74 22.05 -0.48
CA GLY A 131 10.50 22.40 -1.13
C GLY A 131 9.49 21.25 -1.13
N SER A 132 9.91 20.02 -1.46
CA SER A 132 9.02 18.85 -1.46
C SER A 132 8.52 18.55 -0.05
N LEU A 133 9.41 18.59 0.95
CA LEU A 133 9.05 18.46 2.35
C LEU A 133 8.08 19.55 2.81
N ALA A 134 8.33 20.82 2.45
CA ALA A 134 7.45 21.92 2.81
C ALA A 134 6.02 21.76 2.26
N ILE A 135 5.88 21.23 1.03
CA ILE A 135 4.55 20.97 0.44
C ILE A 135 3.82 19.86 1.20
N VAL A 136 4.51 18.77 1.54
CA VAL A 136 3.92 17.68 2.33
C VAL A 136 3.49 18.19 3.70
N CYS A 137 4.38 18.91 4.41
CA CYS A 137 4.05 19.51 5.70
C CYS A 137 2.87 20.49 5.61
N ALA A 138 2.84 21.35 4.59
CA ALA A 138 1.75 22.29 4.38
C ALA A 138 0.41 21.58 4.17
N GLY A 139 0.41 20.46 3.43
CA GLY A 139 -0.78 19.63 3.24
C GLY A 139 -1.20 18.86 4.49
N SER A 140 -0.26 18.38 5.32
CA SER A 140 -0.56 17.77 6.61
C SER A 140 -1.17 18.77 7.60
N CYS A 141 -0.68 20.02 7.61
CA CYS A 141 -1.23 21.09 8.45
C CYS A 141 -2.57 21.62 7.92
N ASN A 142 -2.77 21.61 6.60
CA ASN A 142 -3.99 22.10 5.97
C ASN A 142 -4.44 21.17 4.83
N PRO A 143 -5.26 20.15 5.12
CA PRO A 143 -5.76 19.20 4.13
C PRO A 143 -6.55 19.86 2.99
N GLU A 144 -7.16 21.02 3.24
CA GLU A 144 -7.89 21.78 2.21
C GLU A 144 -6.99 22.23 1.06
N LEU A 145 -5.67 22.31 1.28
CA LEU A 145 -4.70 22.63 0.23
C LEU A 145 -4.73 21.61 -0.91
N PHE A 146 -4.89 20.32 -0.60
CA PHE A 146 -4.96 19.25 -1.59
C PHE A 146 -6.38 18.94 -2.08
N ARG A 147 -7.41 19.48 -1.43
CA ARG A 147 -8.81 19.32 -1.85
C ARG A 147 -9.29 20.44 -2.75
N ARG A 148 -8.82 21.67 -2.52
CA ARG A 148 -9.34 22.88 -3.19
C ARG A 148 -8.71 23.13 -4.55
N TYR A 149 -9.56 23.30 -5.57
CA TYR A 149 -9.16 23.76 -6.90
C TYR A 149 -8.87 25.28 -6.91
N PRO A 150 -7.84 25.77 -7.63
CA PRO A 150 -6.83 25.03 -8.41
C PRO A 150 -5.57 24.65 -7.62
N SER A 151 -5.50 25.01 -6.34
CA SER A 151 -4.32 24.84 -5.48
C SER A 151 -3.81 23.41 -5.45
N ASN A 152 -4.73 22.44 -5.43
CA ASN A 152 -4.39 21.02 -5.39
C ASN A 152 -3.49 20.56 -6.55
N TYR A 153 -3.84 20.89 -7.79
CA TYR A 153 -3.05 20.54 -8.97
C TYR A 153 -1.75 21.32 -9.05
N LEU A 154 -1.74 22.57 -8.59
CA LEU A 154 -0.52 23.38 -8.54
C LEU A 154 0.48 22.79 -7.55
N CYS A 155 0.03 22.45 -6.34
CA CYS A 155 0.87 21.79 -5.34
C CYS A 155 1.39 20.45 -5.85
N LEU A 156 0.54 19.64 -6.48
CA LEU A 156 0.96 18.36 -7.07
C LEU A 156 2.02 18.53 -8.16
N MET A 157 1.83 19.48 -9.08
CA MET A 157 2.79 19.75 -10.15
C MET A 157 4.13 20.22 -9.59
N VAL A 158 4.12 21.20 -8.69
CA VAL A 158 5.35 21.73 -8.09
C VAL A 158 6.05 20.63 -7.30
N PHE A 159 5.31 19.86 -6.51
CA PHE A 159 5.84 18.71 -5.78
C PHE A 159 6.52 17.71 -6.72
N THR A 160 5.84 17.29 -7.78
CA THR A 160 6.39 16.36 -8.76
C THR A 160 7.64 16.91 -9.43
N ILE A 161 7.70 18.18 -9.80
CA ILE A 161 8.92 18.76 -10.40
C ILE A 161 10.09 18.71 -9.42
N LEU A 162 9.88 19.13 -8.17
CA LEU A 162 10.92 19.11 -7.14
C LEU A 162 11.41 17.68 -6.88
N GLU A 163 10.48 16.75 -6.73
CA GLU A 163 10.82 15.34 -6.49
C GLU A 163 11.53 14.71 -7.70
N SER A 164 11.12 15.08 -8.91
CA SER A 164 11.78 14.62 -10.14
C SER A 164 13.22 15.11 -10.26
N VAL A 165 13.48 16.34 -9.82
CA VAL A 165 14.86 16.87 -9.73
C VAL A 165 15.66 16.09 -8.70
N LEU A 166 15.11 15.79 -7.52
CA LEU A 166 15.79 14.97 -6.51
C LEU A 166 16.16 13.59 -7.05
N VAL A 167 15.20 12.91 -7.67
CA VAL A 167 15.45 11.62 -8.33
C VAL A 167 16.54 11.78 -9.39
N GLY A 168 16.51 12.84 -10.20
CA GLY A 168 17.55 13.18 -11.17
C GLY A 168 18.96 13.26 -10.54
N PHE A 169 19.10 13.98 -9.42
CA PHE A 169 20.36 14.07 -8.69
C PHE A 169 20.84 12.71 -8.19
N VAL A 170 19.95 11.88 -7.63
CA VAL A 170 20.30 10.53 -7.16
C VAL A 170 20.74 9.63 -8.31
N VAL A 171 19.97 9.57 -9.41
CA VAL A 171 20.28 8.65 -10.53
C VAL A 171 21.57 9.03 -11.25
N SER A 172 22.02 10.29 -11.19
CA SER A 172 23.30 10.71 -11.77
C SER A 172 24.53 10.01 -11.15
N ALA A 173 24.40 9.50 -9.93
CA ALA A 173 25.48 8.75 -9.28
C ALA A 173 25.63 7.31 -9.84
N TYR A 174 24.62 6.79 -10.55
CA TYR A 174 24.55 5.41 -11.00
C TYR A 174 24.70 5.26 -12.52
N ASN A 175 25.11 4.08 -12.96
CA ASN A 175 25.16 3.72 -14.37
C ASN A 175 23.76 3.69 -14.99
N THR A 176 23.63 4.22 -16.22
CA THR A 176 22.36 4.29 -16.97
C THR A 176 21.69 2.91 -17.09
N GLN A 177 22.48 1.85 -17.31
CA GLN A 177 21.97 0.49 -17.43
C GLN A 177 21.30 0.01 -16.13
N SER A 178 21.94 0.26 -14.98
CA SER A 178 21.38 -0.08 -13.68
C SER A 178 20.09 0.70 -13.39
N VAL A 179 20.06 2.00 -13.73
CA VAL A 179 18.88 2.84 -13.56
C VAL A 179 17.68 2.29 -14.34
N ILE A 180 17.88 1.91 -15.61
CA ILE A 180 16.81 1.34 -16.45
C ILE A 180 16.34 0.00 -15.90
N LEU A 181 17.28 -0.89 -15.52
CA LEU A 181 16.94 -2.21 -14.98
C LEU A 181 16.11 -2.08 -13.70
N VAL A 182 16.55 -1.23 -12.76
CA VAL A 182 15.86 -1.01 -11.50
C VAL A 182 14.50 -0.36 -11.73
N PHE A 183 14.39 0.59 -12.66
CA PHE A 183 13.08 1.18 -13.02
C PHE A 183 12.08 0.11 -13.48
N LEU A 184 12.49 -0.78 -14.39
CA LEU A 184 11.63 -1.88 -14.86
C LEU A 184 11.26 -2.84 -13.72
N LEU A 185 12.21 -3.11 -12.81
CA LEU A 185 11.97 -3.93 -11.63
C LEU A 185 10.94 -3.29 -10.69
N THR A 186 11.07 -1.99 -10.41
CA THR A 186 10.11 -1.25 -9.59
C THR A 186 8.72 -1.26 -10.22
N CYS A 187 8.60 -1.00 -11.53
CA CYS A 187 7.31 -1.09 -12.22
C CYS A 187 6.67 -2.47 -12.09
N THR A 188 7.49 -3.52 -12.18
CA THR A 188 7.02 -4.92 -12.05
C THR A 188 6.55 -5.20 -10.62
N ILE A 189 7.35 -4.85 -9.61
CA ILE A 189 6.99 -5.04 -8.19
C ILE A 189 5.73 -4.24 -7.84
N PHE A 190 5.67 -2.97 -8.22
CA PHE A 190 4.50 -2.13 -8.03
C PHE A 190 3.25 -2.73 -8.67
N GLY A 191 3.34 -3.19 -9.92
CA GLY A 191 2.23 -3.82 -10.61
C GLY A 191 1.75 -5.11 -9.94
N LEU A 192 2.68 -5.96 -9.51
CA LEU A 192 2.36 -7.21 -8.80
C LEU A 192 1.72 -6.93 -7.43
N LEU A 193 2.27 -6.01 -6.64
CA LEU A 193 1.75 -5.64 -5.33
C LEU A 193 0.39 -4.95 -5.43
N SER A 194 0.21 -4.06 -6.41
CA SER A 194 -1.09 -3.42 -6.67
C SER A 194 -2.15 -4.44 -7.07
N CYS A 195 -1.79 -5.38 -7.96
CA CYS A 195 -2.69 -6.47 -8.34
C CYS A 195 -3.05 -7.35 -7.13
N TYR A 196 -2.05 -7.71 -6.32
CA TYR A 196 -2.26 -8.45 -5.08
C TYR A 196 -3.20 -7.70 -4.14
N ALA A 197 -2.99 -6.41 -3.92
CA ALA A 197 -3.81 -5.56 -3.05
C ALA A 197 -5.27 -5.46 -3.52
N MET A 198 -5.51 -5.43 -4.83
CA MET A 198 -6.85 -5.42 -5.42
C MET A 198 -7.57 -6.77 -5.32
N CYS A 199 -6.81 -7.86 -5.44
CA CYS A 199 -7.36 -9.22 -5.48
C CYS A 199 -7.50 -9.86 -4.09
N THR A 200 -6.71 -9.42 -3.10
CA THR A 200 -6.73 -10.02 -1.76
C THR A 200 -7.92 -9.55 -0.93
N ASP A 201 -8.46 -10.45 -0.11
CA ASP A 201 -9.52 -10.14 0.86
C ASP A 201 -8.97 -9.76 2.24
N THR A 202 -7.65 -9.88 2.43
CA THR A 202 -7.01 -9.39 3.66
C THR A 202 -7.02 -7.87 3.67
N ASP A 203 -7.59 -7.28 4.72
CA ASP A 203 -7.65 -5.84 4.91
C ASP A 203 -6.39 -5.31 5.63
N PHE A 204 -5.49 -4.69 4.88
CA PHE A 204 -4.27 -4.04 5.39
C PHE A 204 -4.51 -2.59 5.82
N THR A 205 -5.67 -2.00 5.53
CA THR A 205 -5.95 -0.56 5.81
C THR A 205 -5.98 -0.22 7.31
N GLY A 206 -6.07 -1.23 8.18
CA GLY A 206 -5.92 -1.08 9.63
C GLY A 206 -4.47 -0.93 10.12
N MET A 207 -3.46 -1.20 9.28
CA MET A 207 -2.05 -1.20 9.69
C MET A 207 -1.36 0.17 9.60
N GLY A 208 -2.08 1.23 9.22
CA GLY A 208 -1.51 2.55 8.93
C GLY A 208 -0.67 3.14 10.08
N THR A 209 -1.08 2.95 11.33
CA THR A 209 -0.32 3.44 12.49
C THR A 209 1.02 2.74 12.67
N TYR A 210 1.08 1.43 12.39
CA TYR A 210 2.33 0.66 12.44
C TYR A 210 3.27 1.03 11.30
N LEU A 211 2.73 1.18 10.09
CA LEU A 211 3.50 1.62 8.92
C LEU A 211 4.07 3.03 9.15
N PHE A 212 3.27 3.94 9.72
CA PHE A 212 3.72 5.30 10.05
C PHE A 212 4.83 5.29 11.11
N ALA A 213 4.67 4.49 12.18
CA ALA A 213 5.70 4.36 13.21
C ALA A 213 7.01 3.78 12.64
N PHE A 214 6.93 2.82 11.72
CA PHE A 214 8.11 2.23 11.09
C PHE A 214 8.79 3.20 10.13
N LEU A 215 8.02 3.98 9.36
CA LEU A 215 8.53 5.06 8.51
C LEU A 215 9.27 6.12 9.35
N ALA A 216 8.67 6.56 10.45
CA ALA A 216 9.31 7.50 11.37
C ALA A 216 10.62 6.93 11.95
N GLY A 217 10.63 5.64 12.30
CA GLY A 217 11.83 4.92 12.71
C GLY A 217 12.93 4.91 11.64
N LEU A 218 12.56 4.65 10.37
CA LEU A 218 13.49 4.74 9.24
C LEU A 218 14.02 6.16 9.02
N CYS A 219 13.19 7.20 9.18
CA CYS A 219 13.65 8.59 9.09
C CYS A 219 14.68 8.92 10.19
N VAL A 220 14.42 8.51 11.44
CA VAL A 220 15.37 8.71 12.55
C VAL A 220 16.65 7.93 12.30
N MET A 221 16.53 6.68 11.85
CA MET A 221 17.69 5.85 11.50
C MET A 221 18.51 6.49 10.37
N SER A 222 17.86 7.06 9.35
CA SER A 222 18.54 7.81 8.27
C SER A 222 19.36 8.99 8.81
N LEU A 223 18.81 9.74 9.77
CA LEU A 223 19.50 10.87 10.40
C LEU A 223 20.71 10.42 11.23
N VAL A 224 20.61 9.28 11.91
CA VAL A 224 21.73 8.73 12.70
C VAL A 224 22.82 8.16 11.78
N LEU A 225 22.44 7.40 10.75
CA LEU A 225 23.38 6.77 9.83
C LEU A 225 24.10 7.77 8.92
N MET A 226 23.58 8.99 8.79
CA MET A 226 24.31 10.11 8.17
C MET A 226 25.69 10.35 8.81
N PHE A 227 25.86 10.05 10.10
CA PHE A 227 27.15 10.16 10.81
C PHE A 227 28.05 8.92 10.66
N PHE A 228 27.53 7.82 10.13
CA PHE A 228 28.22 6.54 9.97
C PHE A 228 28.11 6.03 8.52
N PRO A 229 28.71 6.74 7.54
CA PRO A 229 28.58 6.39 6.14
C PRO A 229 29.25 5.05 5.83
N GLY A 230 28.60 4.22 5.01
CA GLY A 230 29.19 2.97 4.53
C GLY A 230 28.29 2.25 3.53
N PRO A 231 28.85 1.69 2.44
CA PRO A 231 28.07 1.11 1.36
C PRO A 231 27.19 -0.06 1.81
N GLU A 232 27.66 -0.88 2.75
CA GLU A 232 26.89 -2.00 3.31
C GLU A 232 25.74 -1.52 4.22
N VAL A 233 25.96 -0.43 4.95
CA VAL A 233 24.97 0.19 5.83
C VAL A 233 23.85 0.82 5.00
N ASP A 234 24.22 1.54 3.94
CA ASP A 234 23.26 2.16 3.01
C ASP A 234 22.38 1.12 2.32
N LYS A 235 22.99 0.01 1.85
CA LYS A 235 22.25 -1.12 1.24
C LYS A 235 21.34 -1.82 2.23
N PHE A 236 21.80 -2.03 3.47
CA PHE A 236 20.98 -2.64 4.52
C PHE A 236 19.76 -1.77 4.85
N GLN A 237 19.97 -0.47 5.04
CA GLN A 237 18.89 0.49 5.25
C GLN A 237 17.90 0.50 4.07
N ALA A 238 18.42 0.54 2.84
CA ALA A 238 17.59 0.48 1.64
C ALA A 238 16.80 -0.82 1.55
N GLY A 239 17.35 -1.96 1.98
CA GLY A 239 16.62 -3.23 2.05
C GLY A 239 15.41 -3.15 2.97
N ILE A 240 15.55 -2.54 4.14
CA ILE A 240 14.43 -2.32 5.07
C ILE A 240 13.40 -1.35 4.46
N GLY A 241 13.87 -0.26 3.84
CA GLY A 241 13.02 0.70 3.15
C GLY A 241 12.21 0.07 2.01
N ALA A 242 12.83 -0.72 1.14
CA ALA A 242 12.16 -1.40 0.04
C ALA A 242 11.04 -2.33 0.52
N VAL A 243 11.25 -3.06 1.62
CA VAL A 243 10.19 -3.88 2.25
C VAL A 243 9.07 -2.99 2.77
N LEU A 244 9.39 -1.89 3.47
CA LEU A 244 8.38 -0.97 4.00
C LEU A 244 7.55 -0.34 2.90
N PHE A 245 8.16 0.23 1.87
CA PHE A 245 7.44 0.86 0.77
C PHE A 245 6.64 -0.15 -0.06
N SER A 246 7.08 -1.42 -0.11
CA SER A 246 6.25 -2.50 -0.67
C SER A 246 4.96 -2.72 0.13
N PHE A 247 5.01 -2.66 1.47
CA PHE A 247 3.81 -2.71 2.30
C PHE A 247 2.94 -1.45 2.16
N TYR A 248 3.54 -0.27 2.04
CA TYR A 248 2.80 0.95 1.77
C TYR A 248 2.07 0.91 0.42
N ILE A 249 2.68 0.36 -0.65
CA ILE A 249 1.98 0.16 -1.93
C ILE A 249 0.71 -0.67 -1.76
N ILE A 250 0.77 -1.75 -0.99
CA ILE A 250 -0.42 -2.58 -0.70
C ILE A 250 -1.45 -1.75 0.07
N TYR A 251 -1.02 -1.09 1.14
CA TYR A 251 -1.86 -0.27 2.01
C TYR A 251 -2.57 0.86 1.24
N ASP A 252 -1.82 1.67 0.49
CA ASP A 252 -2.35 2.80 -0.26
C ASP A 252 -3.22 2.36 -1.43
N THR A 253 -2.87 1.26 -2.11
CA THR A 253 -3.75 0.68 -3.15
C THR A 253 -5.10 0.30 -2.55
N GLN A 254 -5.13 -0.31 -1.36
CA GLN A 254 -6.38 -0.66 -0.70
C GLN A 254 -7.18 0.57 -0.25
N LEU A 255 -6.51 1.62 0.27
CA LEU A 255 -7.16 2.90 0.61
C LEU A 255 -7.79 3.57 -0.62
N ILE A 256 -7.16 3.46 -1.80
CA ILE A 256 -7.65 4.00 -3.07
C ILE A 256 -8.86 3.20 -3.58
N MET A 257 -8.77 1.86 -3.52
CA MET A 257 -9.84 0.98 -3.98
C MET A 257 -11.10 1.11 -3.12
N GLY A 258 -10.93 1.19 -1.80
CA GLY A 258 -12.02 1.35 -0.85
C GLY A 258 -13.08 0.23 -0.93
N GLY A 259 -14.29 0.53 -0.45
CA GLY A 259 -15.43 -0.38 -0.48
C GLY A 259 -15.36 -1.47 0.59
N LYS A 260 -14.57 -2.53 0.35
CA LYS A 260 -14.47 -3.70 1.25
C LYS A 260 -13.52 -3.52 2.44
N HIS A 261 -12.82 -2.39 2.49
CA HIS A 261 -11.80 -2.09 3.50
C HIS A 261 -12.33 -1.14 4.58
N LYS A 262 -11.84 -1.28 5.81
CA LYS A 262 -12.27 -0.46 6.96
C LYS A 262 -11.96 1.02 6.81
N VAL A 263 -10.84 1.35 6.15
CA VAL A 263 -10.39 2.73 5.92
C VAL A 263 -10.27 2.96 4.42
N GLN A 264 -10.70 4.13 3.95
CA GLN A 264 -10.61 4.51 2.54
C GLN A 264 -10.44 6.02 2.39
N PHE A 265 -9.89 6.46 1.26
CA PHE A 265 -9.84 7.88 0.92
C PHE A 265 -11.22 8.44 0.58
N SER A 266 -11.45 9.70 0.94
CA SER A 266 -12.58 10.46 0.43
C SER A 266 -12.43 10.71 -1.08
N ILE A 267 -13.55 10.89 -1.77
CA ILE A 267 -13.56 11.14 -3.23
C ILE A 267 -12.80 12.44 -3.56
N ASP A 268 -12.74 13.39 -2.63
CA ASP A 268 -12.01 14.66 -2.80
C ASP A 268 -10.50 14.54 -2.58
N ASP A 269 -10.02 13.43 -2.01
CA ASP A 269 -8.61 13.21 -1.66
C ASP A 269 -7.78 12.66 -2.83
N TYR A 270 -8.25 12.76 -4.07
CA TYR A 270 -7.61 12.13 -5.23
C TYR A 270 -6.17 12.64 -5.49
N VAL A 271 -5.87 13.90 -5.18
CA VAL A 271 -4.51 14.46 -5.29
C VAL A 271 -3.61 13.90 -4.21
N PHE A 272 -4.11 13.82 -2.98
CA PHE A 272 -3.35 13.30 -1.85
C PHE A 272 -3.09 11.79 -1.98
N ALA A 273 -4.10 11.05 -2.44
CA ALA A 273 -3.98 9.62 -2.75
C ALA A 273 -2.96 9.37 -3.88
N ALA A 274 -2.96 10.20 -4.93
CA ALA A 274 -1.95 10.12 -6.00
C ALA A 274 -0.54 10.44 -5.48
N LEU A 275 -0.41 11.43 -4.58
CA LEU A 275 0.86 11.78 -3.96
C LEU A 275 1.43 10.62 -3.13
N ASN A 276 0.64 9.96 -2.29
CA ASN A 276 1.15 8.88 -1.43
C ASN A 276 1.63 7.68 -2.26
N ILE A 277 0.81 7.17 -3.18
CA ILE A 277 1.22 6.04 -4.04
C ILE A 277 2.41 6.40 -4.95
N TYR A 278 2.52 7.67 -5.37
CA TYR A 278 3.71 8.16 -6.09
C TYR A 278 4.97 8.10 -5.22
N MET A 279 4.87 8.55 -3.97
CA MET A 279 6.00 8.52 -3.02
C MET A 279 6.42 7.09 -2.68
N ASP A 280 5.49 6.15 -2.56
CA ASP A 280 5.84 4.76 -2.31
C ASP A 280 6.62 4.15 -3.49
N ILE A 281 6.18 4.41 -4.72
CA ILE A 281 6.87 3.94 -5.93
C ILE A 281 8.27 4.56 -6.02
N LEU A 282 8.39 5.86 -5.77
CA LEU A 282 9.69 6.54 -5.84
C LEU A 282 10.65 6.05 -4.76
N ASN A 283 10.20 5.94 -3.51
CA ASN A 283 11.06 5.48 -2.45
C ASN A 283 11.47 4.01 -2.67
N LEU A 284 10.55 3.15 -3.13
CA LEU A 284 10.89 1.79 -3.54
C LEU A 284 11.92 1.79 -4.68
N PHE A 285 11.78 2.66 -5.68
CA PHE A 285 12.77 2.81 -6.76
C PHE A 285 14.14 3.22 -6.22
N LEU A 286 14.21 4.24 -5.38
CA LEU A 286 15.47 4.74 -4.83
C LEU A 286 16.15 3.70 -3.93
N ASP A 287 15.37 2.95 -3.13
CA ASP A 287 15.90 1.90 -2.29
C ASP A 287 16.41 0.70 -3.11
N LEU A 288 15.66 0.25 -4.12
CA LEU A 288 16.15 -0.78 -5.04
C LEU A 288 17.38 -0.33 -5.81
N LEU A 289 17.45 0.96 -6.17
CA LEU A 289 18.60 1.54 -6.85
C LEU A 289 19.83 1.57 -5.95
N ARG A 290 19.68 1.84 -4.65
CA ARG A 290 20.79 1.73 -3.69
C ARG A 290 21.30 0.30 -3.53
N ILE A 291 20.40 -0.68 -3.57
CA ILE A 291 20.75 -2.11 -3.40
C ILE A 291 21.44 -2.67 -4.65
N LEU A 292 20.86 -2.41 -5.82
CA LEU A 292 21.21 -3.06 -7.09
C LEU A 292 21.99 -2.15 -8.06
N GLY A 293 22.03 -0.85 -7.77
CA GLY A 293 22.69 0.13 -8.62
C GLY A 293 24.21 -0.02 -8.60
N GLU A 294 24.80 0.07 -9.79
CA GLU A 294 26.24 0.17 -9.95
C GLU A 294 26.63 1.64 -10.09
N ASN A 295 27.64 2.07 -9.33
CA ASN A 295 28.10 3.45 -9.36
C ASN A 295 28.77 3.77 -10.71
N SER A 296 28.53 4.98 -11.23
CA SER A 296 29.09 5.43 -12.52
C SER A 296 30.61 5.65 -12.53
N ASN A 297 31.24 5.73 -11.35
CA ASN A 297 32.67 6.00 -11.18
C ASN A 297 33.53 4.73 -11.01
N ASN A 298 32.95 3.54 -11.11
CA ASN A 298 33.65 2.25 -11.04
C ASN A 298 33.72 1.60 -12.42
#